data_AF-A0A0R1JQK3-F1
#
_entry.id   AF-A0A0R1JQK3-F1
#
_cell.length_a   1.000
_cell.length_b   1.000
_cell.length_c   1.000
_cell.angle_alpha   90.00
_cell.angle_beta   90.00
_cell.angle_gamma   90.00
#
_symmetry.space_group_name_H-M   'P 1'
#
loop_
_entity.id
_entity.type
_entity.pdbx_description
1 polymer ?
#
loop_
_entity_poly.entity_id
_entity_poly.type
_entity_poly.pdbx_seq_one_letter_code
_entity_poly.pdbx_strand_id
1 'polypeptide(L)'
;MAWGKLNPCYQDAVAIRKAVFINEEGIDPKDELDGTDEDKMHYVGYVDDQPVTTARIDMLAGNRVKIQRVATVASARHHGYAGQLIKQIIGDAQRSDVAHIELDAQLPAIAFYQELGFEPVGEPFEEAGIQHRTMRYKAAH
;
A
#
# COMPACT_ATOMS: atom_id res chain seq x y z
N MET A 1 -3.34 7.39 10.25
CA MET A 1 -2.65 6.08 10.33
C MET A 1 -2.82 5.49 11.72
N ALA A 2 -2.84 4.18 11.86
CA ALA A 2 -2.92 3.50 13.15
C ALA A 2 -2.36 2.08 13.09
N TRP A 3 -1.78 1.61 14.20
CA TRP A 3 -1.26 0.26 14.33
C TRP A 3 -2.37 -0.74 14.70
N GLY A 4 -2.36 -1.90 14.05
CA GLY A 4 -3.23 -3.03 14.36
C GLY A 4 -4.70 -2.83 13.99
N LYS A 5 -5.57 -3.71 14.51
CA LYS A 5 -6.97 -3.85 14.06
C LYS A 5 -8.01 -3.12 14.93
N LEU A 6 -7.65 -2.68 16.14
CA LEU A 6 -8.62 -2.15 17.11
C LEU A 6 -8.78 -0.63 17.02
N ASN A 7 -8.98 -0.10 15.81
CA ASN A 7 -9.12 1.33 15.57
C ASN A 7 -9.97 1.63 14.32
N PRO A 8 -10.58 2.83 14.21
CA PRO A 8 -11.38 3.21 13.04
C PRO A 8 -10.60 3.22 11.73
N CYS A 9 -9.32 3.62 11.76
CA CYS A 9 -8.46 3.65 10.56
C CYS A 9 -8.34 2.27 9.90
N TYR A 10 -8.25 1.19 10.69
CA TYR A 10 -8.27 -0.17 10.17
C TYR A 10 -9.61 -0.54 9.53
N GLN A 11 -10.72 -0.16 10.17
CA GLN A 11 -12.06 -0.44 9.65
C GLN A 11 -12.27 0.22 8.28
N ASP A 12 -11.85 1.49 8.15
CA ASP A 12 -11.91 2.23 6.90
C ASP A 12 -10.98 1.65 5.82
N ALA A 13 -9.75 1.28 6.21
CA ALA A 13 -8.80 0.60 5.31
C ALA A 13 -9.39 -0.70 4.76
N VAL A 14 -9.98 -1.53 5.62
CA VAL A 14 -10.62 -2.78 5.21
C VAL A 14 -11.84 -2.53 4.33
N ALA A 15 -12.64 -1.49 4.60
CA ALA A 15 -13.78 -1.14 3.75
C ALA A 15 -13.33 -0.82 2.31
N ILE A 16 -12.29 0.00 2.15
CA ILE A 16 -11.70 0.30 0.83
C ILE A 16 -11.13 -0.98 0.18
N ARG A 17 -10.36 -1.77 0.93
CA ARG A 17 -9.75 -3.03 0.43
C ARG A 17 -10.79 -4.03 -0.04
N LYS A 18 -11.89 -4.21 0.70
CA LYS A 18 -13.00 -5.08 0.26
C LYS A 18 -13.66 -4.57 -1.02
N ALA A 19 -13.88 -3.26 -1.12
CA ALA A 19 -14.48 -2.66 -2.31
C ALA A 19 -13.61 -2.85 -3.56
N VAL A 20 -12.28 -2.73 -3.43
CA VAL A 20 -11.34 -2.84 -4.55
C VAL A 20 -10.93 -4.29 -4.80
N PHE A 21 -10.27 -4.93 -3.84
CA PHE A 21 -9.66 -6.25 -4.06
C PHE A 21 -10.68 -7.37 -4.18
N ILE A 22 -11.72 -7.37 -3.33
CA ILE A 22 -12.73 -8.45 -3.36
C ILE A 22 -13.80 -8.18 -4.41
N ASN A 23 -14.48 -7.03 -4.31
CA ASN A 23 -15.67 -6.79 -5.13
C ASN A 23 -15.34 -6.42 -6.58
N GLU A 24 -14.23 -5.70 -6.82
CA GLU A 24 -13.86 -5.26 -8.16
C GLU A 24 -12.84 -6.20 -8.82
N GLU A 25 -11.77 -6.57 -8.12
CA GLU A 25 -10.72 -7.44 -8.68
C GLU A 25 -11.00 -8.94 -8.51
N GLY A 26 -11.99 -9.32 -7.69
CA GLY A 26 -12.40 -10.72 -7.52
C GLY A 26 -11.43 -11.57 -6.69
N ILE A 27 -10.55 -10.95 -5.89
CA ILE A 27 -9.65 -11.66 -4.97
C ILE A 27 -10.48 -12.36 -3.90
N ASP A 28 -10.15 -13.62 -3.60
CA ASP A 28 -10.82 -14.40 -2.56
C ASP A 28 -10.70 -13.66 -1.21
N PRO A 29 -11.80 -13.46 -0.46
CA PRO A 29 -11.76 -12.81 0.85
C PRO A 29 -10.71 -13.37 1.80
N LYS A 30 -10.38 -14.67 1.72
CA LYS A 30 -9.35 -15.30 2.57
C LYS A 30 -7.93 -14.87 2.22
N ASP A 31 -7.69 -14.53 0.95
CA ASP A 31 -6.37 -14.12 0.44
C ASP A 31 -6.15 -12.62 0.74
N GLU A 32 -7.21 -11.83 0.69
CA GLU A 32 -7.18 -10.41 1.06
C GLU A 32 -7.10 -10.19 2.58
N LEU A 33 -7.90 -10.94 3.35
CA LEU A 33 -7.91 -10.89 4.82
C LEU A 33 -6.98 -11.97 5.39
N ASP A 34 -5.69 -11.86 5.06
CA ASP A 34 -4.62 -12.82 5.36
C ASP A 34 -4.30 -13.06 6.86
N GLY A 35 -5.06 -12.44 7.77
CA GLY A 35 -4.89 -12.58 9.21
C GLY A 35 -3.79 -11.70 9.82
N THR A 36 -2.89 -11.11 9.02
CA THR A 36 -1.68 -10.42 9.53
C THR A 36 -1.89 -8.97 9.93
N ASP A 37 -3.09 -8.40 9.73
CA ASP A 37 -3.33 -6.96 9.90
C ASP A 37 -3.08 -6.40 11.34
N GLU A 38 -2.93 -7.25 12.35
CA GLU A 38 -2.65 -6.83 13.74
C GLU A 38 -1.22 -6.33 13.93
N ASP A 39 -0.30 -6.85 13.12
CA ASP A 39 1.12 -6.53 13.15
C ASP A 39 1.50 -5.55 12.04
N LYS A 40 0.54 -4.74 11.58
CA LYS A 40 0.70 -3.82 10.45
C LYS A 40 0.24 -2.43 10.85
N MET A 41 0.87 -1.43 10.24
CA MET A 41 0.44 -0.04 10.34
C MET A 41 -0.42 0.31 9.13
N HIS A 42 -1.62 0.81 9.36
CA HIS A 42 -2.59 1.15 8.33
C HIS A 42 -2.62 2.66 8.08
N TYR A 43 -2.70 3.05 6.82
CA TYR A 43 -2.82 4.44 6.36
C TYR A 43 -4.11 4.58 5.56
N VAL A 44 -4.89 5.62 5.86
CA VAL A 44 -6.11 5.96 5.11
C VAL A 44 -6.06 7.45 4.77
N GLY A 45 -6.40 7.78 3.52
CA GLY A 45 -6.63 9.14 3.06
C GLY A 45 -8.12 9.42 2.97
N TYR A 46 -8.52 10.61 3.41
CA TYR A 46 -9.90 11.05 3.48
C TYR A 46 -10.14 12.27 2.60
N VAL A 47 -11.34 12.35 2.00
CA VAL A 47 -11.85 13.51 1.29
C VAL A 47 -13.27 13.75 1.80
N ASP A 48 -13.55 14.96 2.31
CA ASP A 48 -14.84 15.30 2.93
C ASP A 48 -15.30 14.25 3.96
N ASP A 49 -14.37 13.85 4.84
CA ASP A 49 -14.51 12.82 5.88
C ASP A 49 -14.84 11.40 5.36
N GLN A 50 -14.79 11.17 4.04
CA GLN A 50 -14.96 9.85 3.44
C GLN A 50 -13.60 9.19 3.17
N PRO A 51 -13.40 7.91 3.58
CA PRO A 51 -12.17 7.18 3.28
C PRO A 51 -12.12 6.82 1.79
N VAL A 52 -11.07 7.27 1.08
CA VAL A 52 -10.97 7.11 -0.38
C VAL A 52 -9.76 6.30 -0.84
N THR A 53 -8.67 6.30 -0.08
CA THR A 53 -7.44 5.59 -0.43
C THR A 53 -6.82 4.98 0.81
N THR A 54 -6.17 3.83 0.67
CA THR A 54 -5.54 3.12 1.78
C THR A 54 -4.27 2.43 1.36
N ALA A 55 -3.41 2.17 2.33
CA ALA A 55 -2.28 1.26 2.25
C ALA A 55 -2.02 0.69 3.65
N ARG A 56 -1.31 -0.43 3.73
CA ARG A 56 -0.70 -0.88 4.99
C ARG A 56 0.79 -1.02 4.79
N ILE A 57 1.54 -0.96 5.89
CA ILE A 57 2.98 -1.22 5.87
C ILE A 57 3.35 -2.33 6.85
N ASP A 58 4.37 -3.08 6.45
CA ASP A 58 5.05 -4.07 7.27
C ASP A 58 6.48 -3.60 7.57
N MET A 59 6.90 -3.70 8.82
CA MET A 59 8.27 -3.39 9.23
C MET A 59 9.12 -4.66 9.14
N LEU A 60 10.05 -4.67 8.19
CA LEU A 60 10.93 -5.79 7.92
C LEU A 60 12.29 -5.63 8.61
N ALA A 61 12.97 -6.75 8.81
CA ALA A 61 14.34 -6.76 9.32
C ALA A 61 15.30 -5.96 8.42
N GLY A 62 16.32 -5.37 9.05
CA GLY A 62 17.34 -4.56 8.38
C GLY A 62 16.86 -3.16 8.00
N ASN A 63 16.00 -2.55 8.84
CA ASN A 63 15.48 -1.20 8.64
C ASN A 63 14.76 -1.03 7.30
N ARG A 64 13.88 -1.97 6.96
CA ARG A 64 13.12 -1.94 5.71
C ARG A 64 11.63 -1.85 5.99
N VAL A 65 10.91 -1.20 5.10
CA VAL A 65 9.46 -1.12 5.15
C VAL A 65 8.91 -1.70 3.86
N LYS A 66 7.89 -2.55 3.95
CA LYS A 66 7.15 -3.03 2.78
C LYS A 66 5.74 -2.43 2.76
N ILE A 67 5.43 -1.66 1.73
CA ILE A 67 4.09 -1.15 1.46
C ILE A 67 3.28 -2.25 0.79
N GLN A 68 2.04 -2.44 1.25
CA GLN A 68 1.13 -3.47 0.79
C GLN A 68 -0.30 -2.92 0.70
N ARG A 69 -1.18 -3.63 -0.02
CA ARG A 69 -2.63 -3.38 -0.07
C ARG A 69 -2.97 -1.92 -0.45
N VAL A 70 -2.25 -1.36 -1.42
CA VAL A 70 -2.51 0.01 -1.91
C VAL A 70 -3.78 -0.02 -2.74
N ALA A 71 -4.83 0.65 -2.28
CA ALA A 71 -6.13 0.65 -2.93
C ALA A 71 -6.77 2.05 -2.90
N THR A 72 -7.48 2.40 -3.97
CA THR A 72 -8.26 3.65 -4.06
C THR A 72 -9.61 3.33 -4.67
N VAL A 73 -10.69 3.73 -4.00
CA VAL A 73 -12.06 3.49 -4.49
C VAL A 73 -12.27 4.13 -5.86
N ALA A 74 -13.06 3.47 -6.72
CA ALA A 74 -13.21 3.86 -8.12
C ALA A 74 -13.56 5.33 -8.34
N SER A 75 -14.45 5.89 -7.50
CA SER A 75 -14.90 7.29 -7.57
C SER A 75 -13.82 8.32 -7.24
N ALA A 76 -12.69 7.91 -6.66
CA ALA A 76 -11.61 8.78 -6.21
C ALA A 76 -10.29 8.56 -6.96
N ARG A 77 -10.28 7.70 -7.99
CA ARG A 77 -9.11 7.47 -8.85
C ARG A 77 -8.82 8.69 -9.72
N HIS A 78 -7.58 8.79 -10.23
CA HIS A 78 -7.11 9.89 -11.08
C HIS A 78 -7.08 11.29 -10.43
N HIS A 79 -7.37 11.40 -9.13
CA HIS A 79 -7.20 12.63 -8.35
C HIS A 79 -5.83 12.75 -7.66
N GLY A 80 -4.97 11.74 -7.79
CA GLY A 80 -3.62 11.73 -7.20
C GLY A 80 -3.55 11.34 -5.72
N TYR A 81 -4.66 10.93 -5.09
CA TYR A 81 -4.71 10.60 -3.67
C TYR A 81 -3.78 9.45 -3.27
N ALA A 82 -3.70 8.38 -4.08
CA ALA A 82 -2.75 7.30 -3.84
C ALA A 82 -1.30 7.81 -3.81
N GLY A 83 -0.93 8.71 -4.73
CA GLY A 83 0.41 9.29 -4.75
C GLY A 83 0.71 10.14 -3.51
N GLN A 84 -0.28 10.91 -3.02
CA GLN A 84 -0.14 11.66 -1.77
C GLN A 84 0.04 10.73 -0.57
N LEU A 85 -0.76 9.65 -0.50
CA LEU A 85 -0.66 8.65 0.56
C LEU A 85 0.73 7.99 0.59
N ILE A 86 1.25 7.57 -0.57
CA ILE A 86 2.57 6.95 -0.66
C ILE A 86 3.68 7.95 -0.29
N LYS A 87 3.59 9.23 -0.71
CA LYS A 87 4.54 10.27 -0.30
C LYS A 87 4.53 10.50 1.21
N GLN A 88 3.37 10.44 1.85
CA GLN A 88 3.27 10.52 3.31
C GLN A 88 4.01 9.34 3.96
N ILE A 89 3.78 8.11 3.48
CA ILE A 89 4.48 6.91 3.98
C ILE A 89 6.00 7.02 3.80
N ILE A 90 6.47 7.51 2.64
CA ILE A 90 7.90 7.77 2.40
C ILE A 90 8.44 8.77 3.42
N GLY A 91 7.73 9.87 3.66
CA GLY A 91 8.14 10.89 4.63
C GLY A 91 8.18 10.35 6.07
N ASP A 92 7.22 9.52 6.47
CA ASP A 92 7.20 8.87 7.79
C ASP A 92 8.37 7.88 7.94
N ALA A 93 8.67 7.11 6.88
CA ALA A 93 9.82 6.21 6.86
C ALA A 93 11.15 6.96 6.91
N GLN A 94 11.32 8.05 6.17
CA GLN A 94 12.54 8.88 6.16
C GLN A 94 12.81 9.58 7.50
N ARG A 95 11.77 9.91 8.27
CA ARG A 95 11.91 10.41 9.64
C ARG A 95 12.36 9.33 10.63
N SER A 96 12.34 8.07 10.21
CA SER A 96 12.81 6.91 10.95
C SER A 96 14.13 6.41 10.34
N ASP A 97 14.84 5.52 11.02
CA ASP A 97 16.10 4.94 10.54
C ASP A 97 15.91 3.92 9.39
N VAL A 98 14.86 4.07 8.57
CA VAL A 98 14.52 3.16 7.46
C VAL A 98 15.43 3.43 6.28
N ALA A 99 16.14 2.41 5.81
CA ALA A 99 17.05 2.50 4.67
C ALA A 99 16.33 2.28 3.32
N HIS A 100 15.35 1.38 3.29
CA HIS A 100 14.63 1.02 2.06
C HIS A 100 13.14 0.85 2.28
N ILE A 101 12.38 1.28 1.28
CA ILE A 101 10.94 1.06 1.18
C ILE A 101 10.71 0.19 -0.05
N GLU A 102 9.94 -0.89 0.09
CA GLU A 102 9.68 -1.86 -0.96
C GLU A 102 8.17 -2.03 -1.16
N LEU A 103 7.76 -2.41 -2.35
CA LEU A 103 6.39 -2.84 -2.65
C LEU A 103 6.41 -3.78 -3.84
N ASP A 104 5.34 -4.57 -3.99
CA ASP A 104 5.13 -5.39 -5.17
C ASP A 104 4.05 -4.71 -6.02
N ALA A 105 4.48 -4.08 -7.11
CA ALA A 105 3.59 -3.35 -8.00
C ALA A 105 3.00 -4.30 -9.04
N GLN A 106 1.69 -4.27 -9.24
CA GLN A 106 1.08 -4.83 -10.45
C GLN A 106 1.73 -4.18 -11.69
N LEU A 107 1.98 -4.92 -12.77
CA LEU A 107 2.67 -4.38 -13.95
C LEU A 107 2.09 -3.05 -14.48
N PRO A 108 0.75 -2.85 -14.56
CA PRO A 108 0.17 -1.58 -15.00
C PRO A 108 0.48 -0.39 -14.07
N ALA A 109 0.78 -0.64 -12.79
CA ALA A 109 1.08 0.39 -11.79
C ALA A 109 2.57 0.76 -11.71
N ILE A 110 3.45 0.10 -12.47
CA ILE A 110 4.91 0.37 -12.42
C ILE A 110 5.22 1.83 -12.70
N ALA A 111 4.66 2.41 -13.78
CA ALA A 111 4.93 3.80 -14.16
C ALA A 111 4.56 4.78 -13.04
N PHE A 112 3.42 4.54 -12.37
CA PHE A 112 2.99 5.32 -11.22
C PHE A 112 4.03 5.31 -10.07
N TYR A 113 4.58 4.13 -9.73
CA TYR A 113 5.59 4.06 -8.67
C TYR A 113 6.94 4.63 -9.10
N GLN A 114 7.29 4.55 -10.39
CA GLN A 114 8.48 5.20 -10.93
C GLN A 114 8.42 6.73 -10.80
N GLU A 115 7.26 7.34 -11.05
CA GLU A 115 7.04 8.78 -10.84
C GLU A 115 7.20 9.20 -9.37
N LEU A 116 7.00 8.27 -8.43
CA LEU A 116 7.21 8.46 -7.00
C LEU A 116 8.67 8.18 -6.56
N GLY A 117 9.55 7.82 -7.51
CA GLY A 117 10.97 7.58 -7.27
C GLY A 117 11.32 6.13 -6.91
N PHE A 118 10.39 5.18 -7.06
CA PHE A 118 10.72 3.76 -6.91
C PHE A 118 11.39 3.22 -8.17
N GLU A 119 12.33 2.30 -7.98
CA GLU A 119 13.04 1.61 -9.05
C GLU A 119 12.68 0.11 -9.05
N PRO A 120 12.54 -0.53 -10.23
CA PRO A 120 12.27 -1.96 -10.30
C PRO A 120 13.45 -2.78 -9.79
N VAL A 121 13.15 -3.87 -9.08
CA VAL A 121 14.13 -4.81 -8.56
C VAL A 121 13.77 -6.22 -9.01
N GLY A 122 14.73 -6.91 -9.62
CA GLY A 122 14.53 -8.28 -10.10
C GLY A 122 13.56 -8.38 -11.28
N GLU A 123 13.14 -9.62 -11.55
CA GLU A 123 12.22 -9.97 -12.62
C GLU A 123 10.75 -9.94 -12.15
N PRO A 124 9.78 -9.76 -13.06
CA PRO A 124 8.38 -9.93 -12.76
C PRO A 124 8.04 -11.35 -12.24
N PHE A 125 7.01 -11.44 -11.41
CA PHE A 125 6.50 -12.68 -10.85
C PHE A 125 4.96 -12.66 -10.76
N GLU A 126 4.35 -13.83 -10.60
CA GLU A 126 2.89 -13.95 -10.47
C GLU A 126 2.47 -14.10 -9.01
N GLU A 127 1.45 -13.34 -8.61
CA GLU A 127 0.78 -13.45 -7.31
C GLU A 127 -0.74 -13.37 -7.54
N ALA A 128 -1.49 -14.36 -7.05
CA ALA A 128 -2.94 -14.47 -7.24
C ALA A 128 -3.40 -14.36 -8.71
N GLY A 129 -2.61 -14.87 -9.66
CA GLY A 129 -2.90 -14.80 -11.10
C GLY A 129 -2.61 -13.43 -11.74
N ILE A 130 -2.02 -12.49 -10.99
CA ILE A 130 -1.68 -11.15 -11.46
C ILE A 130 -0.16 -11.00 -11.50
N GLN A 131 0.34 -10.42 -12.60
CA GLN A 131 1.76 -10.14 -12.77
C GLN A 131 2.17 -8.91 -11.96
N HIS A 132 3.19 -9.09 -11.14
CA HIS A 132 3.78 -8.09 -10.27
C HIS A 132 5.27 -7.94 -10.55
N ARG A 133 5.84 -6.82 -10.09
CA ARG A 133 7.28 -6.62 -10.00
C ARG A 133 7.62 -5.90 -8.70
N THR A 134 8.64 -6.36 -8.00
CA THR A 134 9.13 -5.65 -6.83
C THR A 134 9.72 -4.31 -7.24
N MET A 135 9.36 -3.27 -6.52
CA MET A 135 9.81 -1.89 -6.67
C MET A 135 10.42 -1.43 -5.35
N ARG A 136 11.54 -0.71 -5.39
CA ARG A 136 12.26 -0.24 -4.21
C ARG A 136 12.56 1.26 -4.29
N TYR A 137 12.35 1.96 -3.19
CA TYR A 137 12.78 3.33 -2.96
C TYR A 137 13.91 3.32 -1.92
N LYS A 138 15.02 4.00 -2.21
CA LYS A 138 16.10 4.22 -1.25
C LYS A 138 15.80 5.47 -0.44
N ALA A 139 15.59 5.31 0.86
CA ALA A 139 15.43 6.46 1.74
C ALA A 139 16.75 7.24 1.78
N ALA A 140 16.68 8.55 1.51
CA ALA A 140 17.79 9.46 1.76
C ALA A 140 17.73 9.87 3.23
N HIS A 141 18.86 9.73 3.93
CA HIS A 141 19.09 10.33 5.24
C HIS A 141 19.89 11.62 5.07
#